data_AF-A0A069DIM4-F1
#
_entry.id   AF-A0A069DIM4-F1
#
_cell.length_a   1.000
_cell.length_b   1.000
_cell.length_c   1.000
_cell.angle_alpha   90.00
_cell.angle_beta   90.00
_cell.angle_gamma   90.00
#
_symmetry.space_group_name_H-M   'P 1'
#
loop_
_entity.id
_entity.type
_entity.pdbx_description
1 polymer ?
#
loop_
_entity_poly.entity_id
_entity_poly.type
_entity_poly.pdbx_seq_one_letter_code
_entity_poly.pdbx_strand_id
1 'polypeptide(L)'
;MIYQLSGWFVCTIVGIPIQNADSRIRTNISSIQKLVKDGWELEEIQAEIEKFAQDYPDMVKRIYMLEEIFATKKPPKNIMNPDIFYYHNRLRETSPAPKMRKGPDGKYIQEVEPFFLEMKKRFTMEELLEYWYEKMNIQSNPHMIKQDEGKFNYLLGIYDLDEILFAIDEAKRIRLSWQRSLLRNAFDIEKYVDEARETISQKKNIHQIHGINRVIRKQVIAQ
;
A
#
# COMPACT_ATOMS: atom_id res chain seq x y z
N MET A 1 -14.52 9.78 9.92
CA MET A 1 -13.23 10.28 9.41
C MET A 1 -13.36 10.97 8.04
N ILE A 2 -13.67 10.29 6.93
CA ILE A 2 -13.81 10.96 5.59
C ILE A 2 -14.80 12.13 5.61
N TYR A 3 -16.00 11.93 6.18
CA TYR A 3 -17.00 13.00 6.30
C TYR A 3 -16.48 14.20 7.09
N GLN A 4 -15.71 13.95 8.17
CA GLN A 4 -15.14 15.01 9.01
C GLN A 4 -14.10 15.83 8.23
N LEU A 5 -13.20 15.16 7.50
CA LEU A 5 -12.21 15.83 6.66
C LEU A 5 -12.87 16.67 5.56
N SER A 6 -13.90 16.13 4.90
CA SER A 6 -14.66 16.87 3.90
C SER A 6 -15.39 18.08 4.48
N GLY A 7 -16.01 17.93 5.66
CA GLY A 7 -16.70 19.02 6.34
C GLY A 7 -15.74 20.12 6.78
N TRP A 8 -14.60 19.75 7.33
CA TRP A 8 -13.53 20.68 7.70
C TRP A 8 -13.00 21.45 6.48
N PHE A 9 -12.72 20.78 5.36
CA PHE A 9 -12.26 21.46 4.14
C PHE A 9 -13.29 22.49 3.65
N VAL A 10 -14.56 22.09 3.50
CA VAL A 10 -15.60 22.97 2.95
C VAL A 10 -15.95 24.11 3.90
N CYS A 11 -16.14 23.83 5.19
CA CYS A 11 -16.61 24.83 6.14
C CYS A 11 -15.48 25.72 6.69
N THR A 12 -14.30 25.15 6.92
CA THR A 12 -13.19 25.86 7.58
C THR A 12 -12.19 26.42 6.59
N ILE A 13 -11.73 25.63 5.61
CA ILE A 13 -10.68 26.07 4.67
C ILE A 13 -11.25 26.96 3.57
N VAL A 14 -12.32 26.52 2.93
CA VAL A 14 -12.98 27.29 1.86
C VAL A 14 -13.85 28.40 2.44
N GLY A 15 -14.43 28.18 3.63
CA GLY A 15 -15.25 29.16 4.34
C GLY A 15 -16.72 29.17 3.94
N ILE A 16 -17.27 28.05 3.46
CA ILE A 16 -18.70 27.96 3.13
C ILE A 16 -19.53 27.75 4.40
N PRO A 17 -20.59 28.56 4.64
CA PRO A 17 -21.49 28.34 5.76
C PRO A 17 -22.13 26.96 5.71
N ILE A 18 -22.25 26.29 6.86
CA ILE A 18 -22.71 24.89 6.95
C ILE A 18 -24.08 24.65 6.28
N GLN A 19 -24.95 25.67 6.31
CA GLN A 19 -26.29 25.64 5.70
C GLN A 19 -26.24 25.43 4.16
N ASN A 20 -25.14 25.83 3.52
CA ASN A 20 -24.93 25.75 2.07
C ASN A 20 -23.86 24.71 1.69
N ALA A 21 -23.30 23.98 2.67
CA ALA A 21 -22.12 23.13 2.48
C ALA A 21 -22.46 21.71 1.99
N ASP A 22 -23.69 21.24 2.20
CA ASP A 22 -24.10 19.84 2.06
C ASP A 22 -23.75 19.18 0.71
N SER A 23 -24.11 19.82 -0.41
CA SER A 23 -23.83 19.28 -1.76
C SER A 23 -22.33 19.19 -2.03
N ARG A 24 -21.58 20.17 -1.53
CA ARG A 24 -20.14 20.27 -1.70
C ARG A 24 -19.39 19.28 -0.81
N ILE A 25 -19.87 19.07 0.42
CA ILE A 25 -19.37 18.01 1.30
C ILE A 25 -19.57 16.65 0.63
N ARG A 26 -20.77 16.35 0.11
CA ARG A 26 -21.03 15.08 -0.60
C ARG A 26 -20.10 14.86 -1.79
N THR A 27 -19.86 15.91 -2.58
CA THR A 27 -18.93 15.85 -3.72
C THR A 27 -17.50 15.54 -3.27
N ASN A 28 -17.00 16.24 -2.25
CA ASN A 28 -15.64 16.05 -1.76
C ASN A 28 -15.44 14.72 -1.02
N ILE A 29 -16.49 14.13 -0.45
CA ILE A 29 -16.43 12.75 0.08
C ILE A 29 -16.03 11.78 -1.03
N SER A 30 -16.63 11.88 -2.22
CA SER A 30 -16.28 11.01 -3.35
C SER A 30 -14.84 11.25 -3.82
N SER A 31 -14.38 12.50 -3.83
CA SER A 31 -12.99 12.86 -4.14
C SER A 31 -12.00 12.25 -3.14
N ILE A 32 -12.28 12.37 -1.84
CA ILE A 32 -11.44 11.79 -0.77
C ILE A 32 -11.44 10.26 -0.86
N GLN A 33 -12.59 9.64 -1.11
CA GLN A 33 -12.68 8.19 -1.33
C GLN A 33 -11.81 7.73 -2.51
N LYS A 34 -11.78 8.51 -3.58
CA LYS A 34 -10.91 8.24 -4.73
C LYS A 34 -9.43 8.36 -4.35
N LEU A 35 -9.03 9.42 -3.65
CA LEU A 35 -7.65 9.60 -3.18
C LEU A 35 -7.20 8.46 -2.26
N VAL A 36 -8.06 8.05 -1.32
CA VAL A 36 -7.80 6.89 -0.45
C VAL A 36 -7.64 5.61 -1.27
N LYS A 37 -8.50 5.41 -2.27
CA LYS A 37 -8.40 4.28 -3.20
C LYS A 37 -7.13 4.33 -4.06
N ASP A 38 -6.58 5.52 -4.29
CA ASP A 38 -5.31 5.72 -5.00
C ASP A 38 -4.09 5.59 -4.07
N GLY A 39 -4.29 5.36 -2.76
CA GLY A 39 -3.25 5.06 -1.78
C GLY A 39 -2.87 6.22 -0.84
N TRP A 40 -3.65 7.31 -0.81
CA TRP A 40 -3.46 8.39 0.15
C TRP A 40 -4.02 8.07 1.53
N GLU A 41 -3.33 8.48 2.58
CA GLU A 41 -3.86 8.49 3.94
C GLU A 41 -4.63 9.79 4.22
N LEU A 42 -5.59 9.77 5.15
CA LEU A 42 -6.46 10.93 5.41
C LEU A 42 -5.68 12.11 5.97
N GLU A 43 -4.70 11.82 6.82
CA GLU A 43 -3.77 12.76 7.43
C GLU A 43 -2.90 13.45 6.38
N GLU A 44 -2.49 12.71 5.34
CA GLU A 44 -1.70 13.24 4.23
C GLU A 44 -2.53 14.12 3.31
N ILE A 45 -3.78 13.73 3.04
CA ILE A 45 -4.74 14.55 2.31
C ILE A 45 -4.96 15.87 3.07
N GLN A 46 -5.16 15.80 4.39
CA GLN A 46 -5.31 16.97 5.22
C GLN A 46 -4.08 17.88 5.17
N ALA A 47 -2.89 17.33 5.40
CA ALA A 47 -1.64 18.10 5.38
C ALA A 47 -1.41 18.79 4.02
N GLU A 48 -1.75 18.13 2.91
CA GLU A 48 -1.59 18.70 1.58
C GLU A 48 -2.62 19.81 1.29
N ILE A 49 -3.83 19.69 1.83
CA ILE A 49 -4.84 20.77 1.80
C ILE A 49 -4.35 21.96 2.63
N GLU A 50 -3.84 21.74 3.83
CA GLU A 50 -3.32 22.79 4.72
C GLU A 50 -2.16 23.52 4.05
N LYS A 51 -1.21 22.78 3.49
CA LYS A 51 -0.09 23.34 2.75
C LYS A 51 -0.56 24.18 1.56
N PHE A 52 -1.49 23.67 0.75
CA PHE A 52 -2.05 24.43 -0.36
C PHE A 52 -2.76 25.71 0.11
N ALA A 53 -3.52 25.65 1.20
CA ALA A 53 -4.19 26.80 1.77
C ALA A 53 -3.22 27.86 2.30
N GLN A 54 -2.07 27.44 2.84
CA GLN A 54 -0.98 28.33 3.25
C GLN A 54 -0.29 28.99 2.06
N ASP A 55 0.02 28.20 1.02
CA ASP A 55 0.71 28.69 -0.18
C ASP A 55 -0.19 29.59 -1.05
N TYR A 56 -1.50 29.31 -1.09
CA TYR A 56 -2.48 29.97 -1.97
C TYR A 56 -3.81 30.32 -1.26
N PRO A 57 -3.80 31.22 -0.26
CA PRO A 57 -4.95 31.48 0.62
C PRO A 57 -6.19 32.06 -0.07
N ASP A 58 -6.03 32.80 -1.17
CA ASP A 58 -7.16 33.32 -1.95
C ASP A 58 -7.70 32.31 -2.96
N MET A 59 -6.82 31.45 -3.48
CA MET A 59 -7.19 30.43 -4.47
C MET A 59 -8.00 29.31 -3.80
N VAL A 60 -7.60 28.88 -2.61
CA VAL A 60 -8.26 27.76 -1.91
C VAL A 60 -9.74 28.04 -1.63
N LYS A 61 -10.13 29.31 -1.43
CA LYS A 61 -11.53 29.73 -1.26
C LYS A 61 -12.37 29.58 -2.53
N ARG A 62 -11.73 29.57 -3.70
CA ARG A 62 -12.37 29.49 -5.03
C ARG A 62 -12.35 28.11 -5.64
N ILE A 63 -11.53 27.20 -5.11
CA ILE A 63 -11.57 25.79 -5.48
C ILE A 63 -12.98 25.29 -5.26
N TYR A 64 -13.49 24.43 -6.14
CA TYR A 64 -14.79 23.77 -5.98
C TYR A 64 -14.61 22.30 -5.58
N MET A 65 -13.59 21.65 -6.14
CA MET A 65 -13.32 20.22 -6.02
C MET A 65 -11.90 19.96 -5.53
N LEU A 66 -11.73 19.00 -4.61
CA LEU A 66 -10.40 18.61 -4.12
C LEU A 66 -9.46 18.15 -5.24
N GLU A 67 -9.99 17.60 -6.33
CA GLU A 67 -9.23 17.20 -7.51
C GLU A 67 -8.34 18.32 -8.06
N GLU A 68 -8.74 19.59 -7.91
CA GLU A 68 -7.94 20.75 -8.32
C GLU A 68 -6.62 20.86 -7.54
N ILE A 69 -6.60 20.44 -6.27
CA ILE A 69 -5.40 20.44 -5.42
C ILE A 69 -4.50 19.23 -5.73
N PHE A 70 -5.11 18.10 -6.11
CA PHE A 70 -4.43 16.81 -6.21
C PHE A 70 -4.16 16.34 -7.66
N ALA A 71 -4.58 17.10 -8.68
CA ALA A 71 -4.53 16.69 -10.09
C ALA A 71 -3.16 16.14 -10.55
N THR A 72 -2.06 16.68 -10.02
CA THR A 72 -0.70 16.27 -10.37
C THR A 72 0.05 15.61 -9.23
N LYS A 73 -0.62 15.34 -8.10
CA LYS A 73 0.02 14.81 -6.89
C LYS A 73 -0.13 13.30 -6.83
N LYS A 74 0.90 12.64 -6.31
CA LYS A 74 0.91 11.20 -6.04
C LYS A 74 0.99 10.98 -4.52
N PRO A 75 0.48 9.86 -4.00
CA PRO A 75 0.66 9.52 -2.60
C PRO A 75 2.15 9.62 -2.24
N PRO A 76 2.49 10.29 -1.13
CA PRO A 76 3.88 10.46 -0.74
C PRO A 76 4.52 9.11 -0.41
N LYS A 77 5.85 9.04 -0.55
CA LYS A 77 6.70 7.91 -0.11
C LYS A 77 6.35 6.53 -0.70
N ASN A 78 5.53 6.46 -1.75
CA ASN A 78 5.25 5.20 -2.42
C ASN A 78 6.50 4.73 -3.19
N ILE A 79 7.05 3.57 -2.82
CA ILE A 79 8.19 2.95 -3.51
C ILE A 79 7.75 1.93 -4.57
N MET A 80 6.43 1.70 -4.74
CA MET A 80 5.90 0.90 -5.84
C MET A 80 5.84 1.71 -7.13
N ASN A 81 6.11 1.04 -8.25
CA ASN A 81 5.82 1.53 -9.58
C ASN A 81 4.40 1.10 -9.98
N PRO A 82 3.50 2.03 -10.36
CA PRO A 82 2.11 1.72 -10.68
C PRO A 82 1.93 0.82 -11.91
N ASP A 83 2.92 0.77 -12.82
CA ASP A 83 2.82 0.03 -14.08
C ASP A 83 3.44 -1.37 -14.01
N ILE A 84 3.94 -1.78 -12.83
CA ILE A 84 4.58 -3.07 -12.62
C ILE A 84 3.61 -4.07 -11.98
N PHE A 85 3.53 -5.27 -12.55
CA PHE A 85 2.87 -6.40 -11.92
C PHE A 85 3.85 -7.13 -10.99
N TYR A 86 3.71 -6.90 -9.70
CA TYR A 86 4.52 -7.54 -8.66
C TYR A 86 4.08 -8.97 -8.41
N TYR A 87 5.05 -9.85 -8.11
CA TYR A 87 4.86 -11.26 -7.77
C TYR A 87 4.90 -11.54 -6.28
N HIS A 88 5.49 -10.65 -5.49
CA HIS A 88 5.60 -10.84 -4.06
C HIS A 88 4.25 -10.63 -3.35
N ASN A 89 3.88 -11.53 -2.44
CA ASN A 89 2.55 -11.50 -1.81
C ASN A 89 2.34 -10.25 -0.94
N ARG A 90 3.41 -9.66 -0.40
CA ARG A 90 3.35 -8.42 0.40
C ARG A 90 2.90 -7.21 -0.41
N LEU A 91 3.03 -7.25 -1.74
CA LEU A 91 2.67 -6.18 -2.68
C LEU A 91 1.30 -6.39 -3.35
N ARG A 92 0.53 -7.38 -2.88
CA ARG A 92 -0.72 -7.81 -3.48
C ARG A 92 -1.84 -7.79 -2.46
N GLU A 93 -3.05 -7.57 -2.96
CA GLU A 93 -4.30 -7.79 -2.26
C GLU A 93 -5.02 -8.95 -2.92
N THR A 94 -5.46 -9.91 -2.12
CA THR A 94 -6.18 -11.10 -2.60
C THR A 94 -7.44 -11.32 -1.78
N SER A 95 -8.42 -12.02 -2.35
CA SER A 95 -9.62 -12.44 -1.62
C SER A 95 -9.25 -13.22 -0.35
N PRO A 96 -9.96 -13.00 0.77
CA PRO A 96 -9.71 -13.74 2.00
C PRO A 96 -9.97 -15.23 1.78
N ALA A 97 -9.32 -16.07 2.60
CA ALA A 97 -9.62 -17.49 2.62
C ALA A 97 -11.10 -17.70 2.99
N PRO A 98 -11.78 -18.70 2.38
CA PRO A 98 -13.16 -19.05 2.73
C PRO A 98 -13.32 -19.24 4.24
N LYS A 99 -14.35 -18.61 4.81
CA LYS A 99 -14.65 -18.74 6.24
C LYS A 99 -15.88 -19.62 6.42
N MET A 100 -15.85 -20.46 7.44
CA MET A 100 -17.04 -21.18 7.89
C MET A 100 -17.66 -20.41 9.06
N ARG A 101 -18.94 -20.13 8.96
CA ARG A 101 -19.72 -19.52 10.04
C ARG A 101 -20.91 -20.41 10.37
N LYS A 102 -21.24 -20.51 11.65
CA LYS A 102 -22.47 -21.17 12.08
C LYS A 102 -23.66 -20.23 11.87
N GLY A 103 -24.62 -20.66 11.05
CA GLY A 103 -25.86 -19.96 10.76
C GLY A 103 -26.84 -19.99 11.94
N PRO A 104 -27.90 -19.18 11.88
CA PRO A 104 -28.94 -19.12 12.92
C PRO A 104 -29.67 -20.46 13.11
N ASP A 105 -29.72 -21.29 12.06
CA ASP A 105 -30.31 -22.62 12.03
C ASP A 105 -29.36 -23.73 12.55
N GLY A 106 -28.18 -23.34 13.04
CA GLY A 106 -27.16 -24.26 13.54
C GLY A 106 -26.34 -24.96 12.46
N LYS A 107 -26.62 -24.72 11.17
CA LYS A 107 -25.83 -25.26 10.05
C LYS A 107 -24.58 -24.43 9.81
N TYR A 108 -23.56 -25.05 9.22
CA TYR A 108 -22.38 -24.31 8.78
C TYR A 108 -22.62 -23.72 7.39
N ILE A 109 -22.43 -22.42 7.28
CA ILE A 109 -22.48 -21.65 6.04
C ILE A 109 -21.04 -21.32 5.67
N GLN A 110 -20.66 -21.64 4.43
CA GLN A 110 -19.37 -21.23 3.88
C GLN A 110 -19.53 -19.84 3.25
N GLU A 111 -18.84 -18.85 3.82
CA GLU A 111 -18.73 -17.52 3.26
C GLU A 111 -17.52 -17.51 2.30
N VAL A 112 -17.80 -17.51 1.00
CA VAL A 112 -16.80 -17.47 -0.08
C VAL A 112 -16.94 -16.16 -0.84
N GLU A 113 -15.89 -15.33 -0.81
CA GLU A 113 -15.80 -14.15 -1.68
C GLU A 113 -15.26 -14.55 -3.07
N PRO A 114 -15.71 -13.91 -4.17
CA PRO A 114 -15.09 -14.09 -5.48
C PRO A 114 -13.58 -13.81 -5.43
N PHE A 115 -12.80 -14.66 -6.07
CA PHE A 115 -11.35 -14.48 -6.12
C PHE A 115 -11.00 -13.16 -6.82
N PHE A 116 -10.12 -12.38 -6.19
CA PHE A 116 -9.52 -11.20 -6.77
C PHE A 116 -8.03 -11.18 -6.48
N LEU A 117 -7.28 -10.49 -7.35
CA LEU A 117 -5.85 -10.23 -7.19
C LEU A 117 -5.56 -8.84 -7.74
N GLU A 118 -5.32 -7.90 -6.84
CA GLU A 118 -4.94 -6.52 -7.18
C GLU A 118 -3.55 -6.21 -6.63
N MET A 119 -2.85 -5.26 -7.25
CA MET A 119 -1.62 -4.73 -6.67
C MET A 119 -1.98 -3.78 -5.53
N LYS A 120 -1.20 -3.81 -4.45
CA LYS A 120 -1.25 -2.76 -3.44
C LYS A 120 -1.09 -1.40 -4.10
N LYS A 121 -1.81 -0.41 -3.61
CA LYS A 121 -1.77 0.97 -4.12
C LYS A 121 -0.54 1.72 -3.65
N ARG A 122 -0.10 1.39 -2.44
CA ARG A 122 1.07 1.95 -1.80
C ARG A 122 1.84 0.86 -1.07
N PHE A 123 3.15 0.94 -1.19
CA PHE A 123 4.09 0.30 -0.29
C PHE A 123 5.16 1.32 0.03
N THR A 124 5.45 1.57 1.31
CA THR A 124 6.45 2.57 1.71
C THR A 124 7.77 1.93 2.14
N MET A 125 8.80 2.77 2.31
CA MET A 125 10.07 2.33 2.90
C MET A 125 9.88 1.82 4.34
N GLU A 126 8.98 2.44 5.11
CA GLU A 126 8.65 2.00 6.45
C GLU A 126 8.05 0.57 6.44
N GLU A 127 7.15 0.26 5.49
CA GLU A 127 6.62 -1.11 5.33
C GLU A 127 7.68 -2.12 4.88
N LEU A 128 8.67 -1.70 4.07
CA LEU A 128 9.81 -2.54 3.68
C LEU A 128 10.69 -2.88 4.88
N LEU A 129 11.01 -1.88 5.71
CA LEU A 129 11.80 -2.05 6.93
C LEU A 129 11.07 -2.91 7.95
N GLU A 130 9.77 -2.68 8.16
CA GLU A 130 8.94 -3.52 9.03
C GLU A 130 8.98 -4.98 8.56
N TYR A 131 8.80 -5.22 7.26
CA TYR A 131 8.86 -6.54 6.67
C TYR A 131 10.22 -7.22 6.91
N TRP A 132 11.31 -6.48 6.72
CA TRP A 132 12.67 -6.95 6.98
C TRP A 132 12.85 -7.38 8.44
N TYR A 133 12.47 -6.52 9.38
CA TYR A 133 12.63 -6.78 10.82
C TYR A 133 11.76 -7.94 11.30
N GLU A 134 10.53 -8.03 10.82
CA GLU A 134 9.63 -9.15 11.10
C GLU A 134 10.23 -10.47 10.58
N LYS A 135 10.68 -10.50 9.32
CA LYS A 135 11.20 -11.72 8.69
C LYS A 135 12.45 -12.23 9.36
N MET A 136 13.34 -11.31 9.77
CA MET A 136 14.63 -11.63 10.40
C MET A 136 14.58 -11.69 11.92
N ASN A 137 13.41 -11.46 12.54
CA ASN A 137 13.24 -11.43 13.99
C ASN A 137 14.25 -10.47 14.67
N ILE A 138 14.24 -9.23 14.21
CA ILE A 138 15.11 -8.15 14.69
C ILE A 138 14.26 -7.18 15.51
N GLN A 139 14.72 -6.84 16.71
CA GLN A 139 14.22 -5.69 17.44
C GLN A 139 15.04 -4.46 17.01
N SER A 140 14.42 -3.64 16.16
CA SER A 140 15.07 -2.45 15.60
C SER A 140 15.17 -1.32 16.63
N ASN A 141 16.21 -0.50 16.50
CA ASN A 141 16.34 0.78 17.21
C ASN A 141 16.50 1.93 16.19
N PRO A 142 16.39 3.21 16.60
CA PRO A 142 16.44 4.34 15.66
C PRO A 142 17.72 4.42 14.82
N HIS A 143 18.86 4.01 15.36
CA HIS A 143 20.12 4.01 14.61
C HIS A 143 20.13 2.93 13.52
N MET A 144 19.65 1.72 13.84
CA MET A 144 19.51 0.62 12.89
C MET A 144 18.54 0.97 11.76
N ILE A 145 17.39 1.57 12.11
CA ILE A 145 16.39 2.01 11.12
C ILE A 145 17.03 2.93 10.09
N LYS A 146 17.78 3.94 10.52
CA LYS A 146 18.44 4.89 9.61
C LYS A 146 19.52 4.22 8.74
N GLN A 147 20.25 3.25 9.30
CA GLN A 147 21.28 2.52 8.57
C GLN A 147 20.66 1.60 7.50
N ASP A 148 19.66 0.81 7.89
CA ASP A 148 18.98 -0.12 6.98
C ASP A 148 18.17 0.64 5.91
N GLU A 149 17.55 1.77 6.26
CA GLU A 149 16.91 2.68 5.30
C GLU A 149 17.90 3.14 4.23
N GLY A 150 19.10 3.57 4.63
CA GLY A 150 20.16 3.92 3.68
C GLY A 150 20.54 2.77 2.76
N LYS A 151 20.60 1.54 3.30
CA LYS A 151 20.91 0.36 2.50
C LYS A 151 19.78 0.00 1.54
N PHE A 152 18.52 0.02 1.97
CA PHE A 152 17.39 -0.28 1.09
C PHE A 152 17.19 0.77 0.00
N ASN A 153 17.45 2.05 0.28
CA ASN A 153 17.49 3.08 -0.75
C ASN A 153 18.55 2.77 -1.82
N TYR A 154 19.74 2.34 -1.41
CA TYR A 154 20.78 1.89 -2.35
C TYR A 154 20.32 0.68 -3.17
N LEU A 155 19.72 -0.33 -2.53
CA LEU A 155 19.23 -1.53 -3.20
C LEU A 155 18.13 -1.23 -4.21
N LEU A 156 17.17 -0.37 -3.87
CA LEU A 156 16.09 0.05 -4.76
C LEU A 156 16.58 0.86 -5.96
N GLY A 157 17.80 1.39 -5.91
CA GLY A 157 18.46 2.02 -7.07
C GLY A 157 19.03 1.01 -8.07
N ILE A 158 19.12 -0.27 -7.72
CA ILE A 158 19.77 -1.32 -8.50
C ILE A 158 18.80 -2.46 -8.84
N TYR A 159 17.94 -2.83 -7.89
CA TYR A 159 17.04 -3.98 -7.96
C TYR A 159 15.59 -3.55 -7.86
N ASP A 160 14.70 -4.32 -8.47
CA ASP A 160 13.27 -4.12 -8.34
C ASP A 160 12.80 -4.48 -6.92
N LEU A 161 11.75 -3.82 -6.45
CA LEU A 161 11.16 -4.05 -5.13
C LEU A 161 10.77 -5.54 -4.91
N ASP A 162 10.34 -6.21 -5.98
CA ASP A 162 10.01 -7.63 -5.95
C ASP A 162 11.26 -8.48 -5.65
N GLU A 163 12.37 -8.21 -6.34
CA GLU A 163 13.66 -8.91 -6.13
C GLU A 163 14.14 -8.74 -4.69
N ILE A 164 14.03 -7.54 -4.12
CA ILE A 164 14.42 -7.27 -2.73
C ILE A 164 13.56 -8.07 -1.75
N LEU A 165 12.23 -8.07 -1.92
CA LEU A 165 11.34 -8.79 -1.01
C LEU A 165 11.53 -10.31 -1.10
N PHE A 166 11.71 -10.84 -2.31
CA PHE A 166 12.05 -12.25 -2.49
C PHE A 166 13.44 -12.58 -1.92
N ALA A 167 14.43 -11.70 -2.05
CA ALA A 167 15.75 -11.91 -1.45
C ALA A 167 15.68 -11.98 0.08
N ILE A 168 14.81 -11.19 0.72
CA ILE A 168 14.54 -11.31 2.17
C ILE A 168 13.96 -12.68 2.51
N ASP A 169 13.00 -13.17 1.72
CA ASP A 169 12.39 -14.49 1.92
C ASP A 169 13.38 -15.63 1.72
N GLU A 170 14.18 -15.58 0.65
CA GLU A 170 15.20 -16.57 0.34
C GLU A 170 16.32 -16.57 1.37
N ALA A 171 16.77 -15.40 1.83
CA ALA A 171 17.74 -15.27 2.91
C ALA A 171 17.26 -16.00 4.18
N LYS A 172 15.98 -15.82 4.54
CA LYS A 172 15.40 -16.54 5.68
C LYS A 172 15.36 -18.04 5.42
N ARG A 173 14.81 -18.47 4.27
CA ARG A 173 14.62 -19.88 3.92
C ARG A 173 15.95 -20.64 3.90
N ILE A 174 16.94 -20.11 3.18
CA ILE A 174 18.26 -20.75 3.01
C ILE A 174 18.98 -20.85 4.34
N ARG A 175 19.01 -19.77 5.13
CA ARG A 175 19.71 -19.78 6.42
C ARG A 175 19.08 -20.76 7.40
N LEU A 176 17.75 -20.83 7.47
CA LEU A 176 17.07 -21.84 8.27
C LEU A 176 17.37 -23.26 7.79
N SER A 177 17.38 -23.50 6.47
CA SER A 177 17.71 -24.81 5.90
C SER A 177 19.14 -25.28 6.25
N TRP A 178 20.07 -24.33 6.36
CA TRP A 178 21.46 -24.58 6.74
C TRP A 178 21.73 -24.44 8.24
N GLN A 179 20.68 -24.31 9.06
CA GLN A 179 20.77 -24.13 10.52
C GLN A 179 21.67 -22.94 10.93
N ARG A 180 21.68 -21.88 10.13
CA ARG A 180 22.39 -20.63 10.41
C ARG A 180 21.46 -19.63 11.10
N SER A 181 22.03 -18.79 11.95
CA SER A 181 21.33 -17.63 12.54
C SER A 181 20.74 -16.75 11.44
N LEU A 182 19.60 -16.10 11.64
CA LEU A 182 19.05 -15.16 10.64
C LEU A 182 20.00 -13.97 10.40
N LEU A 183 19.79 -13.25 9.30
CA LEU A 183 20.57 -12.04 9.03
C LEU A 183 20.29 -11.00 10.13
N ARG A 184 21.33 -10.25 10.48
CA ARG A 184 21.24 -9.13 11.44
C ARG A 184 21.44 -7.78 10.78
N ASN A 185 21.80 -7.77 9.51
CA ASN A 185 22.14 -6.58 8.75
C ASN A 185 21.61 -6.71 7.31
N ALA A 186 20.97 -5.65 6.79
CA ALA A 186 20.41 -5.62 5.44
C ALA A 186 21.49 -5.68 4.33
N PHE A 187 22.75 -5.42 4.66
CA PHE A 187 23.86 -5.44 3.69
C PHE A 187 24.11 -6.83 3.09
N ASP A 188 23.73 -7.88 3.81
CA ASP A 188 23.89 -9.25 3.34
C ASP A 188 22.76 -9.72 2.40
N ILE A 189 21.71 -8.92 2.19
CA ILE A 189 20.56 -9.30 1.36
C ILE A 189 20.95 -9.53 -0.10
N GLU A 190 21.92 -8.76 -0.63
CA GLU A 190 22.37 -8.87 -2.03
C GLU A 190 22.86 -10.27 -2.39
N LYS A 191 23.37 -11.00 -1.40
CA LYS A 191 23.89 -12.37 -1.58
C LYS A 191 22.79 -13.39 -1.92
N TYR A 192 21.53 -13.01 -1.83
CA TYR A 192 20.37 -13.88 -2.06
C TYR A 192 19.50 -13.42 -3.25
N VAL A 193 19.98 -12.44 -4.03
CA VAL A 193 19.21 -11.89 -5.16
C VAL A 193 19.12 -12.87 -6.32
N ASP A 194 20.14 -13.70 -6.55
CA ASP A 194 20.10 -14.69 -7.62
C ASP A 194 19.06 -15.77 -7.32
N GLU A 195 18.99 -16.27 -6.09
CA GLU A 195 17.94 -17.19 -5.65
C GLU A 195 16.56 -16.52 -5.68
N ALA A 196 16.48 -15.22 -5.36
CA ALA A 196 15.24 -14.47 -5.48
C ALA A 196 14.72 -14.45 -6.92
N ARG A 197 15.59 -14.22 -7.90
CA ARG A 197 15.26 -14.22 -9.34
C ARG A 197 14.77 -15.58 -9.82
N GLU A 198 15.40 -16.66 -9.35
CA GLU A 198 14.95 -18.01 -9.65
C GLU A 198 13.53 -18.25 -9.11
N THR A 199 13.27 -17.90 -7.85
CA THR A 199 11.94 -18.03 -7.24
C THR A 199 10.90 -17.16 -7.95
N ILE A 200 11.23 -15.93 -8.33
CA ILE A 200 10.35 -15.05 -9.11
C ILE A 200 10.01 -15.69 -10.47
N SER A 201 11.01 -16.20 -11.18
CA SER A 201 10.84 -16.87 -12.48
C SER A 201 9.92 -18.08 -12.38
N GLN A 202 10.13 -18.94 -11.38
CA GLN A 202 9.28 -20.10 -11.12
C GLN A 202 7.83 -19.66 -10.80
N LYS A 203 7.66 -18.66 -9.95
CA LYS A 203 6.34 -18.14 -9.59
C LYS A 203 5.63 -17.52 -10.79
N LYS A 204 6.35 -16.80 -11.64
CA LYS A 204 5.85 -16.23 -12.88
C LYS A 204 5.34 -17.31 -13.83
N ASN A 205 6.10 -18.38 -14.01
CA ASN A 205 5.70 -19.52 -14.86
C ASN A 205 4.40 -20.17 -14.35
N ILE A 206 4.30 -20.42 -13.03
CA ILE A 206 3.08 -20.94 -12.41
C ILE A 206 1.89 -20.00 -12.64
N HIS A 207 2.07 -18.70 -12.38
CA HIS A 207 1.02 -17.69 -12.58
C HIS A 207 0.57 -17.61 -14.05
N GLN A 208 1.49 -17.75 -15.00
CA GLN A 208 1.20 -17.76 -16.41
C GLN A 208 0.35 -18.98 -16.80
N ILE A 209 0.73 -20.18 -16.34
CA ILE A 209 -0.02 -21.42 -16.58
C ILE A 209 -1.45 -21.32 -16.05
N HIS A 210 -1.63 -20.73 -14.86
CA HIS A 210 -2.95 -20.59 -14.23
C HIS A 210 -3.74 -19.34 -14.68
N GLY A 211 -3.20 -18.51 -15.58
CA GLY A 211 -3.86 -17.28 -16.04
C GLY A 211 -4.00 -16.20 -14.95
N ILE A 212 -3.20 -16.28 -13.89
CA ILE A 212 -3.15 -15.36 -12.73
C ILE A 212 -2.02 -14.34 -12.88
N ASN A 213 -1.41 -14.25 -14.06
CA ASN A 213 -0.39 -13.24 -14.38
C ASN A 213 -1.01 -11.93 -14.87
N ARG A 214 -2.06 -11.47 -14.18
CA ARG A 214 -2.80 -10.24 -14.47
C ARG A 214 -3.59 -9.80 -13.25
N VAL A 215 -3.95 -8.51 -13.22
CA VAL A 215 -4.87 -7.97 -12.22
C VAL A 215 -6.27 -8.54 -12.43
N ILE A 216 -6.86 -9.12 -11.39
CA ILE A 216 -8.23 -9.62 -11.33
C ILE A 216 -8.97 -8.74 -10.34
N ARG A 217 -9.84 -7.86 -10.85
CA ARG A 217 -10.47 -6.82 -10.03
C ARG A 217 -11.48 -7.39 -9.05
N LYS A 218 -11.54 -6.82 -7.85
CA LYS A 218 -12.58 -7.14 -6.87
C LYS A 218 -13.95 -6.78 -7.44
N GLN A 219 -14.86 -7.74 -7.47
CA GLN A 219 -16.26 -7.49 -7.83
C GLN A 219 -16.95 -6.79 -6.66
N VAL A 220 -17.39 -5.54 -6.88
CA VAL A 220 -18.27 -4.85 -5.93
C VAL A 220 -19.68 -5.34 -6.24
N ILE A 221 -20.21 -6.25 -5.41
CA ILE A 221 -21.64 -6.55 -5.46
C ILE A 221 -22.34 -5.30 -4.95
N ALA A 222 -22.98 -4.56 -5.86
CA ALA A 222 -23.87 -3.46 -5.47
C ALA A 222 -25.00 -4.07 -4.64
N GLN A 223 -25.05 -3.72 -3.35
CA GLN A 223 -26.20 -3.96 -2.48
C GLN A 223 -27.08 -2.72 -2.47
#